data_AF-A0AAV1DQ56-F1
#
_entry.id   AF-A0AAV1DQ56-F1
#
_cell.length_a   1.000
_cell.length_b   1.000
_cell.length_c   1.000
_cell.angle_alpha   90.00
_cell.angle_beta   90.00
_cell.angle_gamma   90.00
#
_symmetry.space_group_name_H-M   'P 1'
#
loop_
_entity.id
_entity.type
_entity.pdbx_description
1 polymer ?
#
loop_
_entity_poly.entity_id
_entity_poly.type
_entity_poly.pdbx_seq_one_letter_code
_entity_poly.pdbx_strand_id
1 'polypeptide(L)'
;MYMKADQKEIKSLEFIFIDAQGRKIQATIPKSFMDRFINYFKEGCVRQIAYFDHALNIVGGYRCSKHEYKIVFEPNTIVDTVDAVVDLDIPNHVFEFTPFAEISNFIANFDFFFDVIGHVIGVSEAIIDGEKKRISVELEDERADRLKITLWNGNADAISAMMADHPLMPVVLIVQYVKCKKWNSRASVTTNMYNGRIFLNDMSMPAISDYKMRLEDVEDKEDTFGYNFRFSYRCSQGS
;
A
#
# COMPACT_ATOMS: atom_id res chain seq x y z
N MET A 1 -11.73 2.34 0.40
CA MET A 1 -11.42 1.25 -0.55
C MET A 1 -12.62 0.31 -0.73
N TYR A 2 -13.02 0.08 -1.98
CA TYR A 2 -14.06 -0.87 -2.38
C TYR A 2 -13.38 -2.11 -2.98
N MET A 3 -13.69 -3.32 -2.47
CA MET A 3 -13.14 -4.56 -3.03
C MET A 3 -14.17 -5.22 -3.94
N LYS A 4 -13.87 -5.36 -5.23
CA LYS A 4 -14.69 -6.11 -6.20
C LYS A 4 -14.02 -7.47 -6.43
N ALA A 5 -14.62 -8.56 -5.96
CA ALA A 5 -14.15 -9.90 -6.30
C ALA A 5 -14.54 -10.22 -7.76
N ASP A 6 -13.65 -10.89 -8.50
CA ASP A 6 -13.83 -11.42 -9.86
C ASP A 6 -15.26 -11.95 -10.09
N GLN A 7 -15.98 -11.43 -11.11
CA GLN A 7 -17.20 -11.90 -11.81
C GLN A 7 -18.12 -12.97 -11.16
N LYS A 8 -18.11 -13.06 -9.84
CA LYS A 8 -18.97 -13.80 -8.92
C LYS A 8 -19.60 -12.73 -8.06
N GLU A 9 -20.91 -12.85 -7.90
CA GLU A 9 -21.76 -12.02 -7.07
C GLU A 9 -21.02 -11.46 -5.83
N ILE A 10 -20.96 -10.14 -5.70
CA ILE A 10 -20.27 -9.45 -4.60
C ILE A 10 -20.90 -9.91 -3.27
N LYS A 11 -20.11 -10.56 -2.41
CA LYS A 11 -20.60 -11.16 -1.16
C LYS A 11 -20.55 -10.20 0.03
N SER A 12 -19.62 -9.28 0.01
CA SER A 12 -19.42 -8.27 1.05
C SER A 12 -18.57 -7.12 0.50
N LEU A 13 -18.62 -6.00 1.21
CA LEU A 13 -17.64 -4.93 1.11
C LEU A 13 -16.66 -5.07 2.27
N GLU A 14 -15.38 -4.93 1.98
CA GLU A 14 -14.31 -5.04 2.97
C GLU A 14 -13.61 -3.68 3.12
N PHE A 15 -13.41 -3.26 4.36
CA PHE A 15 -12.81 -2.00 4.75
C PHE A 15 -11.64 -2.22 5.71
N ILE A 16 -10.78 -1.22 5.78
CA ILE A 16 -9.73 -1.10 6.79
C ILE A 16 -9.93 0.29 7.40
N PHE A 17 -10.22 0.33 8.69
CA PHE A 17 -10.34 1.56 9.46
C PHE A 17 -9.05 1.79 10.24
N ILE A 18 -8.75 3.07 10.45
CA ILE A 18 -7.59 3.56 11.20
C ILE A 18 -8.15 4.46 12.30
N ASP A 19 -7.71 4.24 13.53
CA ASP A 19 -8.06 5.12 14.65
C ASP A 19 -7.00 6.21 14.88
N ALA A 20 -7.25 7.11 15.84
CA ALA A 20 -6.34 8.20 16.19
C ALA A 20 -4.98 7.72 16.75
N GLN A 21 -4.87 6.45 17.15
CA GLN A 21 -3.58 5.86 17.55
C GLN A 21 -2.88 5.17 16.37
N GLY A 22 -3.41 5.29 15.15
CA GLY A 22 -2.88 4.65 13.96
C GLY A 22 -3.13 3.14 13.90
N ARG A 23 -4.01 2.58 14.73
CA ARG A 23 -4.27 1.13 14.73
C ARG A 23 -5.24 0.77 13.62
N LYS A 24 -4.90 -0.26 12.86
CA LYS A 24 -5.73 -0.78 11.77
C LYS A 24 -6.72 -1.84 12.29
N ILE A 25 -7.99 -1.74 11.93
CA ILE A 25 -8.97 -2.81 12.11
C ILE A 25 -9.71 -3.08 10.81
N GLN A 26 -9.92 -4.36 10.49
CA GLN A 26 -10.74 -4.74 9.33
C GLN A 26 -12.22 -4.63 9.68
N ALA A 27 -13.03 -4.25 8.70
CA ALA A 27 -14.48 -4.25 8.81
C ALA A 27 -15.11 -4.84 7.56
N THR A 28 -16.22 -5.55 7.72
CA THR A 28 -16.99 -6.13 6.61
C THR A 28 -18.45 -5.68 6.65
N ILE A 29 -18.98 -5.33 5.48
CA ILE A 29 -20.40 -5.08 5.26
C ILE A 29 -20.95 -6.22 4.40
N PRO A 30 -21.72 -7.15 4.98
CA PRO A 30 -22.37 -8.22 4.23
C PRO A 30 -23.23 -7.68 3.09
N LYS A 31 -23.37 -8.46 2.00
CA LYS A 31 -24.19 -8.09 0.84
C LYS A 31 -25.57 -7.53 1.22
N SER A 32 -26.23 -8.15 2.19
CA SER A 32 -27.56 -7.77 2.68
C SER A 32 -27.67 -6.33 3.18
N PHE A 33 -26.55 -5.70 3.54
CA PHE A 33 -26.52 -4.35 4.10
C PHE A 33 -25.72 -3.35 3.25
N MET A 34 -25.20 -3.77 2.09
CA MET A 34 -24.35 -2.92 1.24
C MET A 34 -25.06 -1.64 0.81
N ASP A 35 -26.27 -1.74 0.26
CA ASP A 35 -26.99 -0.58 -0.28
C ASP A 35 -27.32 0.47 0.79
N ARG A 36 -27.46 0.04 2.06
CA ARG A 36 -27.66 0.93 3.19
C ARG A 36 -26.41 1.73 3.52
N PHE A 37 -25.24 1.10 3.53
CA PHE A 37 -24.04 1.67 4.12
C PHE A 37 -23.02 2.21 3.10
N ILE A 38 -23.06 1.77 1.85
CA ILE A 38 -22.07 2.12 0.81
C ILE A 38 -21.84 3.63 0.71
N ASN A 39 -22.92 4.42 0.72
CA ASN A 39 -22.83 5.86 0.50
C ASN A 39 -22.30 6.65 1.71
N TYR A 40 -22.17 6.03 2.88
CA TYR A 40 -21.57 6.68 4.04
C TYR A 40 -20.06 6.77 3.92
N PHE A 41 -19.42 5.87 3.17
CA PHE A 41 -17.97 5.73 3.15
C PHE A 41 -17.34 6.38 1.92
N LYS A 42 -16.52 7.39 2.19
CA LYS A 42 -15.57 7.96 1.23
C LYS A 42 -14.18 7.89 1.84
N GLU A 43 -13.20 7.50 1.04
CA GLU A 43 -11.81 7.43 1.47
C GLU A 43 -11.32 8.79 1.97
N GLY A 44 -10.56 8.80 3.08
CA GLY A 44 -10.09 10.01 3.75
C GLY A 44 -11.12 10.70 4.64
N CYS A 45 -12.38 10.24 4.68
CA CYS A 45 -13.38 10.80 5.58
C CYS A 45 -13.46 10.04 6.90
N VAL A 46 -13.57 10.78 8.00
CA VAL A 46 -13.78 10.22 9.34
C VAL A 46 -15.27 9.92 9.57
N ARG A 47 -15.55 8.80 10.22
CA ARG A 47 -16.90 8.36 10.62
C ARG A 47 -16.88 7.88 12.06
N GLN A 48 -17.95 8.17 12.78
CA GLN A 48 -18.25 7.49 14.03
C GLN A 48 -19.10 6.26 13.70
N ILE A 49 -18.69 5.09 14.19
CA ILE A 49 -19.38 3.83 13.95
C ILE A 49 -19.70 3.20 15.31
N ALA A 50 -20.95 2.85 15.54
CA ALA A 50 -21.43 2.29 16.81
C ALA A 50 -22.39 1.12 16.57
N TYR A 51 -22.61 0.31 17.62
CA TYR A 51 -23.55 -0.82 17.62
C TYR A 51 -23.28 -1.82 16.48
N PHE A 52 -22.01 -2.09 16.22
CA PHE A 52 -21.54 -3.14 15.32
C PHE A 52 -21.27 -4.42 16.09
N ASP A 53 -21.23 -5.55 15.38
CA ASP A 53 -20.75 -6.82 15.92
C ASP A 53 -19.27 -7.03 15.59
N HIS A 54 -18.66 -8.04 16.21
CA HIS A 54 -17.27 -8.39 16.03
C HIS A 54 -17.14 -9.90 15.78
N ALA A 55 -16.18 -10.26 14.92
CA ALA A 55 -15.84 -11.65 14.67
C ALA A 55 -14.32 -11.84 14.78
N LEU A 56 -13.88 -13.06 15.06
CA LEU A 56 -12.47 -13.40 15.01
C LEU A 56 -11.92 -13.21 13.60
N ASN A 57 -10.78 -12.54 13.50
CA ASN A 57 -10.04 -12.28 12.27
C ASN A 57 -9.06 -13.41 11.94
N ILE A 58 -9.53 -14.65 12.06
CA ILE A 58 -8.71 -15.86 11.93
C ILE A 58 -9.05 -16.69 10.70
N VAL A 59 -10.18 -16.40 10.02
CA VAL A 59 -10.66 -17.17 8.86
C VAL A 59 -10.64 -16.30 7.61
N GLY A 60 -9.97 -16.77 6.56
CA GLY A 60 -9.98 -16.19 5.21
C GLY A 60 -8.62 -15.65 4.75
N GLY A 61 -8.30 -15.84 3.47
CA GLY A 61 -6.99 -15.48 2.89
C GLY A 61 -6.79 -14.00 2.54
N TYR A 62 -7.51 -13.08 3.18
CA TYR A 62 -7.49 -11.64 2.88
C TYR A 62 -7.41 -10.78 4.16
N ARG A 63 -6.49 -11.13 5.06
CA ARG A 63 -6.29 -10.40 6.32
C ARG A 63 -5.37 -9.21 6.10
N CYS A 64 -5.94 -8.02 6.19
CA CYS A 64 -5.24 -6.74 6.02
C CYS A 64 -4.88 -6.06 7.35
N SER A 65 -5.21 -6.67 8.48
CA SER A 65 -4.80 -6.24 9.82
C SER A 65 -4.40 -7.44 10.66
N LYS A 66 -3.46 -7.23 11.59
CA LYS A 66 -3.06 -8.21 12.61
C LYS A 66 -4.00 -8.21 13.83
N HIS A 67 -4.97 -7.30 13.88
CA HIS A 67 -5.94 -7.24 14.96
C HIS A 67 -6.73 -8.55 15.05
N GLU A 68 -6.87 -9.10 16.26
CA GLU A 68 -7.51 -10.41 16.52
C GLU A 68 -8.98 -10.45 16.10
N TYR A 69 -9.64 -9.29 16.14
CA TYR A 69 -11.04 -9.13 15.74
C TYR A 69 -11.20 -8.27 14.50
N LYS A 70 -12.31 -8.47 13.80
CA LYS A 70 -12.81 -7.58 12.74
C LYS A 70 -14.21 -7.12 13.08
N ILE A 71 -14.57 -5.93 12.60
CA ILE A 71 -15.92 -5.37 12.71
C ILE A 71 -16.83 -6.03 11.67
N VAL A 72 -18.05 -6.38 12.08
CA VAL A 72 -19.11 -6.90 11.20
C VAL A 72 -20.31 -5.97 11.30
N PHE A 73 -20.72 -5.42 10.15
CA PHE A 73 -21.89 -4.55 10.10
C PHE A 73 -23.16 -5.38 10.20
N GLU A 74 -24.09 -4.88 11.01
CA GLU A 74 -25.35 -5.52 11.36
C GLU A 74 -26.52 -4.55 11.20
N PRO A 75 -27.78 -5.03 11.29
CA PRO A 75 -28.96 -4.15 11.17
C PRO A 75 -28.96 -2.95 12.12
N ASN A 76 -28.36 -3.08 13.31
CA ASN A 76 -28.35 -2.03 14.33
C ASN A 76 -27.11 -1.12 14.24
N THR A 77 -26.18 -1.38 13.32
CA THR A 77 -24.99 -0.54 13.17
C THR A 77 -25.38 0.88 12.75
N ILE A 78 -24.81 1.86 13.45
CA ILE A 78 -24.99 3.28 13.20
C ILE A 78 -23.67 3.84 12.64
N VAL A 79 -23.78 4.67 11.61
CA VAL A 79 -22.65 5.37 10.98
C VAL A 79 -23.01 6.85 10.90
N ASP A 80 -22.28 7.68 11.62
CA ASP A 80 -22.48 9.11 11.67
C ASP A 80 -21.25 9.87 11.17
N THR A 81 -21.49 11.09 10.69
CA THR A 81 -20.42 12.05 10.38
C THR A 81 -19.89 12.64 11.67
N VAL A 82 -18.57 12.81 11.75
CA VAL A 82 -17.97 13.58 12.85
C VAL A 82 -18.04 15.07 12.50
N ASP A 83 -18.44 15.89 13.47
CA ASP A 83 -18.45 17.35 13.32
C ASP A 83 -17.06 17.87 12.98
N ALA A 84 -16.98 18.77 11.99
CA ALA A 84 -15.71 19.32 11.49
C ALA A 84 -14.91 20.12 12.54
N VAL A 85 -15.49 20.39 13.72
CA VAL A 85 -14.84 21.09 14.83
C VAL A 85 -13.99 20.14 15.69
N VAL A 86 -14.22 18.82 15.58
CA VAL A 86 -13.46 17.82 16.32
C VAL A 86 -12.18 17.50 15.55
N ASP A 87 -11.06 18.04 16.02
CA ASP A 87 -9.74 17.62 15.56
C ASP A 87 -9.42 16.25 16.18
N LEU A 88 -9.51 15.20 15.38
CA LEU A 88 -9.25 13.83 15.82
C LEU A 88 -7.84 13.34 15.46
N ASP A 89 -7.02 14.17 14.79
CA ASP A 89 -5.66 13.85 14.31
C ASP A 89 -5.50 12.39 13.87
N ILE A 90 -6.42 11.92 13.01
CA ILE A 90 -6.38 10.54 12.49
C ILE A 90 -5.48 10.52 11.27
N PRO A 91 -4.41 9.71 11.27
CA PRO A 91 -3.51 9.63 10.13
C PRO A 91 -4.22 9.06 8.90
N ASN A 92 -4.07 9.72 7.76
CA ASN A 92 -4.62 9.25 6.47
C ASN A 92 -4.00 7.91 6.03
N HIS A 93 -2.73 7.70 6.39
CA HIS A 93 -1.96 6.53 6.03
C HIS A 93 -1.17 6.04 7.24
N VAL A 94 -1.22 4.73 7.46
CA VAL A 94 -0.37 4.04 8.42
C VAL A 94 0.32 2.91 7.67
N PHE A 95 1.62 2.80 7.82
CA PHE A 95 2.43 1.78 7.17
C PHE A 95 2.98 0.80 8.20
N GLU A 96 2.87 -0.50 7.92
CA GLU A 96 3.55 -1.55 8.67
C GLU A 96 4.52 -2.28 7.73
N PHE A 97 5.74 -1.75 7.61
CA PHE A 97 6.71 -2.28 6.65
C PHE A 97 7.28 -3.62 7.07
N THR A 98 7.25 -4.58 6.15
CA THR A 98 7.90 -5.89 6.30
C THR A 98 9.24 -5.90 5.56
N PRO A 99 10.36 -6.28 6.20
CA PRO A 99 11.66 -6.40 5.54
C PRO A 99 11.64 -7.41 4.38
N PHE A 100 12.39 -7.14 3.31
CA PHE A 100 12.34 -7.96 2.10
C PHE A 100 12.84 -9.39 2.35
N ALA A 101 13.87 -9.54 3.20
CA ALA A 101 14.38 -10.84 3.64
C ALA A 101 13.32 -11.73 4.33
N GLU A 102 12.30 -11.15 4.95
CA GLU A 102 11.23 -11.93 5.59
C GLU A 102 10.16 -12.36 4.59
N ILE A 103 9.93 -11.57 3.52
CA ILE A 103 8.91 -11.82 2.49
C ILE A 103 9.17 -13.12 1.73
N SER A 104 10.43 -13.43 1.44
CA SER A 104 10.83 -14.69 0.80
C SER A 104 10.59 -15.92 1.69
N ASN A 105 10.53 -15.75 3.02
CA ASN A 105 10.23 -16.81 3.98
C ASN A 105 8.72 -16.99 4.20
N PHE A 106 7.89 -16.00 3.86
CA PHE A 106 6.42 -16.05 4.00
C PHE A 106 5.71 -16.90 2.94
N ILE A 107 6.44 -17.73 2.18
CA ILE A 107 5.87 -18.71 1.22
C ILE A 107 4.93 -19.72 1.91
N ALA A 108 4.90 -19.78 3.25
CA ALA A 108 3.98 -20.62 4.01
C ALA A 108 2.70 -19.90 4.50
N ASN A 109 2.62 -18.56 4.49
CA ASN A 109 1.51 -17.82 5.11
C ASN A 109 0.94 -16.76 4.15
N PHE A 110 0.21 -17.22 3.14
CA PHE A 110 -0.39 -16.41 2.06
C PHE A 110 -1.63 -15.60 2.47
N ASP A 111 -1.98 -15.60 3.76
CA ASP A 111 -3.25 -15.05 4.23
C ASP A 111 -3.18 -13.57 4.58
N PHE A 112 -1.97 -13.01 4.70
CA PHE A 112 -1.74 -11.65 5.14
C PHE A 112 -1.26 -10.75 4.01
N PHE A 113 -1.65 -9.48 4.15
CA PHE A 113 -1.12 -8.39 3.36
C PHE A 113 -0.01 -7.67 4.13
N PHE A 114 0.99 -7.20 3.41
CA PHE A 114 2.16 -6.51 3.96
C PHE A 114 2.34 -5.16 3.27
N ASP A 115 2.94 -4.20 3.97
CA ASP A 115 3.41 -2.97 3.36
C ASP A 115 4.93 -3.10 3.15
N VAL A 116 5.46 -2.51 2.08
CA VAL A 116 6.89 -2.53 1.75
C VAL A 116 7.33 -1.15 1.28
N ILE A 117 8.60 -0.82 1.53
CA ILE A 117 9.25 0.40 1.05
C ILE A 117 10.62 0.04 0.49
N GLY A 118 10.98 0.61 -0.65
CA GLY A 118 12.29 0.46 -1.27
C GLY A 118 12.48 1.47 -2.38
N HIS A 119 13.70 1.53 -2.92
CA HIS A 119 13.95 2.30 -4.13
C HIS A 119 13.91 1.39 -5.37
N VAL A 120 13.47 1.97 -6.49
CA VAL A 120 13.30 1.26 -7.75
C VAL A 120 14.64 1.10 -8.44
N ILE A 121 15.05 -0.15 -8.67
CA ILE A 121 16.28 -0.50 -9.40
C ILE A 121 16.00 -1.11 -10.77
N GLY A 122 14.74 -1.46 -11.06
CA GLY A 122 14.36 -2.00 -12.36
C GLY A 122 12.86 -1.99 -12.59
N VAL A 123 12.46 -1.75 -13.83
CA VAL A 123 11.05 -1.79 -14.27
C VAL A 123 10.96 -2.52 -15.59
N SER A 124 10.07 -3.51 -15.68
CA SER A 124 9.83 -4.22 -16.94
C SER A 124 8.98 -3.40 -17.90
N GLU A 125 8.99 -3.78 -19.18
CA GLU A 125 7.94 -3.35 -20.10
C GLU A 125 6.54 -3.76 -19.59
N ALA A 126 5.54 -2.98 -19.99
CA ALA A 126 4.16 -3.28 -19.66
C ALA A 126 3.64 -4.46 -20.47
N ILE A 127 2.97 -5.38 -19.78
CA ILE A 127 2.27 -6.50 -20.40
C ILE A 127 0.77 -6.20 -20.32
N ILE A 128 0.12 -6.19 -21.48
CA ILE A 128 -1.32 -5.92 -21.63
C ILE A 128 -1.99 -7.22 -22.06
N ASP A 129 -3.00 -7.64 -21.31
CA ASP A 129 -3.80 -8.84 -21.56
C ASP A 129 -5.29 -8.49 -21.43
N GLY A 130 -5.93 -8.21 -22.57
CA GLY A 130 -7.26 -7.62 -22.63
C GLY A 130 -7.32 -6.26 -21.94
N GLU A 131 -8.21 -6.10 -20.96
CA GLU A 131 -8.33 -4.88 -20.15
C GLU A 131 -7.33 -4.81 -18.98
N LYS A 132 -6.53 -5.86 -18.76
CA LYS A 132 -5.58 -5.91 -17.64
C LYS A 132 -4.20 -5.48 -18.11
N LYS A 133 -3.61 -4.53 -17.39
CA LYS A 133 -2.21 -4.12 -17.57
C LYS A 133 -1.39 -4.53 -16.35
N ARG A 134 -0.17 -5.02 -16.56
CA ARG A 134 0.77 -5.30 -15.47
C ARG A 134 2.21 -4.90 -15.80
N ILE A 135 2.94 -4.51 -14.77
CA ILE A 135 4.38 -4.22 -14.81
C ILE A 135 5.04 -4.93 -13.63
N SER A 136 6.26 -5.44 -13.85
CA SER A 136 7.11 -5.90 -12.76
C SER A 136 8.08 -4.80 -12.37
N VAL A 137 8.13 -4.47 -11.08
CA VAL A 137 9.09 -3.53 -10.49
C VAL A 137 10.03 -4.33 -9.60
N GLU A 138 11.32 -4.06 -9.70
CA GLU A 138 12.34 -4.57 -8.79
C GLU A 138 12.72 -3.45 -7.82
N LEU A 139 12.47 -3.71 -6.54
CA LEU A 139 12.84 -2.82 -5.45
C LEU A 139 14.06 -3.36 -4.73
N GLU A 140 14.89 -2.46 -4.24
CA GLU A 140 15.96 -2.75 -3.29
C GLU A 140 15.72 -1.96 -2.00
N ASP A 141 15.96 -2.57 -0.84
CA ASP A 141 15.86 -1.91 0.47
C ASP A 141 17.23 -1.42 0.97
N GLU A 142 17.27 -0.80 2.15
CA GLU A 142 18.50 -0.26 2.76
C GLU A 142 19.55 -1.34 3.09
N ARG A 143 19.19 -2.62 3.03
CA ARG A 143 20.08 -3.76 3.29
C ARG A 143 20.57 -4.40 2.00
N ALA A 144 20.29 -3.78 0.85
CA ALA A 144 20.52 -4.34 -0.48
C ALA A 144 19.73 -5.64 -0.74
N ASP A 145 18.68 -5.92 0.05
CA ASP A 145 17.78 -7.02 -0.25
C ASP A 145 16.85 -6.59 -1.39
N ARG A 146 16.54 -7.53 -2.29
CA ARG A 146 15.74 -7.26 -3.50
C ARG A 146 14.40 -7.93 -3.47
N LEU A 147 13.39 -7.21 -3.96
CA LEU A 147 12.02 -7.68 -4.04
C LEU A 147 11.39 -7.32 -5.38
N LYS A 148 10.99 -8.35 -6.13
CA LYS A 148 10.25 -8.17 -7.38
C LYS A 148 8.75 -8.20 -7.13
N ILE A 149 8.06 -7.12 -7.48
CA ILE A 149 6.63 -6.91 -7.26
C ILE A 149 5.91 -6.73 -8.60
N THR A 150 4.80 -7.43 -8.80
CA THR A 150 3.87 -7.15 -9.92
C THR A 150 2.85 -6.09 -9.51
N LEU A 151 2.82 -4.98 -10.24
CA LEU A 151 1.81 -3.93 -10.15
C LEU A 151 0.79 -4.06 -11.28
N TRP A 152 -0.48 -3.78 -10.98
CA TRP A 152 -1.60 -3.94 -11.92
C TRP A 152 -2.32 -2.61 -12.19
N ASN A 153 -2.86 -2.48 -13.40
CA ASN A 153 -3.75 -1.41 -13.86
C ASN A 153 -3.20 -0.02 -13.50
N GLY A 154 -3.99 0.83 -12.83
CA GLY A 154 -3.59 2.21 -12.50
C GLY A 154 -2.28 2.32 -11.72
N ASN A 155 -1.90 1.32 -10.91
CA ASN A 155 -0.59 1.29 -10.25
C ASN A 155 0.55 1.06 -11.25
N ALA A 156 0.32 0.25 -12.29
CA ALA A 156 1.27 0.07 -13.39
C ALA A 156 1.38 1.36 -14.22
N ASP A 157 0.27 2.06 -14.46
CA ASP A 157 0.28 3.35 -15.18
C ASP A 157 1.07 4.42 -14.40
N ALA A 158 0.83 4.53 -13.09
CA ALA A 158 1.48 5.53 -12.25
C ALA A 158 3.00 5.34 -12.16
N ILE A 159 3.50 4.10 -12.00
CA ILE A 159 4.96 3.88 -12.02
C ILE A 159 5.55 4.15 -13.41
N SER A 160 4.87 3.77 -14.50
CA SER A 160 5.34 4.08 -15.85
C SER A 160 5.49 5.57 -16.09
N ALA A 161 4.49 6.37 -15.68
CA ALA A 161 4.54 7.81 -15.80
C ALA A 161 5.69 8.41 -15.00
N MET A 162 5.84 8.00 -13.72
CA MET A 162 6.93 8.46 -12.85
C MET A 162 8.32 8.19 -13.45
N MET A 163 8.55 6.99 -13.98
CA MET A 163 9.84 6.63 -14.60
C MET A 163 10.09 7.38 -15.92
N ALA A 164 9.02 7.70 -16.67
CA ALA A 164 9.13 8.44 -17.94
C ALA A 164 9.40 9.93 -17.72
N ASP A 165 8.74 10.55 -16.73
CA ASP A 165 8.87 11.96 -16.42
C ASP A 165 10.19 12.28 -15.70
N HIS A 166 10.73 11.29 -14.97
CA HIS A 166 11.89 11.44 -14.10
C HIS A 166 12.95 10.33 -14.26
N PRO A 167 13.50 10.13 -15.47
CA PRO A 167 14.32 8.97 -15.81
C PRO A 167 15.67 8.89 -15.06
N LEU A 168 16.10 9.98 -14.45
CA LEU A 168 17.39 10.09 -13.73
C LEU A 168 17.21 10.25 -12.22
N MET A 169 15.99 10.37 -11.70
CA MET A 169 15.78 10.55 -10.26
C MET A 169 15.59 9.20 -9.57
N PRO A 170 16.24 8.96 -8.42
CA PRO A 170 15.90 7.84 -7.56
C PRO A 170 14.41 7.88 -7.21
N VAL A 171 13.72 6.76 -7.47
CA VAL A 171 12.30 6.60 -7.16
C VAL A 171 12.18 5.73 -5.92
N VAL A 172 11.73 6.31 -4.82
CA VAL A 172 11.30 5.60 -3.63
C VAL A 172 9.83 5.27 -3.75
N LEU A 173 9.51 4.00 -3.57
CA LEU A 173 8.18 3.44 -3.73
C LEU A 173 7.76 2.74 -2.44
N ILE A 174 6.63 3.20 -1.87
CA ILE A 174 5.87 2.41 -0.91
C ILE A 174 4.81 1.62 -1.66
N VAL A 175 4.70 0.32 -1.40
CA VAL A 175 3.57 -0.50 -1.85
C VAL A 175 2.82 -1.01 -0.64
N GLN A 176 1.55 -0.64 -0.51
CA GLN A 176 0.66 -1.17 0.54
C GLN A 176 -0.18 -2.34 0.04
N TYR A 177 -0.52 -3.19 0.99
CA TYR A 177 -1.35 -4.38 0.78
C TYR A 177 -0.79 -5.31 -0.30
N VAL A 178 0.50 -5.56 -0.21
CA VAL A 178 1.21 -6.54 -1.02
C VAL A 178 0.87 -7.93 -0.53
N LYS A 179 0.69 -8.87 -1.47
CA LYS A 179 0.39 -10.26 -1.18
C LYS A 179 1.36 -11.20 -1.90
N CYS A 180 1.81 -12.21 -1.18
CA CYS A 180 2.46 -13.37 -1.78
C CYS A 180 1.40 -14.26 -2.45
N LYS A 181 1.65 -14.67 -3.69
CA LYS A 181 0.86 -15.67 -4.40
C LYS A 181 1.77 -16.79 -4.88
N LYS A 182 1.24 -18.02 -4.93
CA LYS A 182 1.91 -19.12 -5.59
C LYS A 182 1.40 -19.21 -7.03
N TRP A 183 2.29 -19.07 -7.99
CA TRP A 183 2.02 -19.26 -9.41
C TRP A 183 3.00 -20.27 -9.98
N ASN A 184 2.50 -21.37 -10.55
CA ASN A 184 3.33 -22.45 -11.11
C ASN A 184 4.48 -22.90 -10.18
N SER A 185 4.15 -23.11 -8.91
CA SER A 185 5.10 -23.50 -7.86
C SER A 185 6.17 -22.46 -7.49
N ARG A 186 6.11 -21.25 -8.05
CA ARG A 186 6.95 -20.11 -7.65
C ARG A 186 6.14 -19.12 -6.83
N ALA A 187 6.72 -18.63 -5.75
CA ALA A 187 6.16 -17.51 -5.04
C ALA A 187 6.37 -16.24 -5.88
N SER A 188 5.32 -15.43 -6.00
CA SER A 188 5.37 -14.10 -6.59
C SER A 188 4.76 -13.11 -5.62
N VAL A 189 5.27 -11.89 -5.65
CA VAL A 189 4.80 -10.81 -4.81
C VAL A 189 4.04 -9.84 -5.71
N THR A 190 2.81 -9.50 -5.34
CA THR A 190 1.92 -8.73 -6.22
C THR A 190 1.01 -7.84 -5.39
N THR A 191 0.67 -6.69 -5.95
CA THR A 191 -0.53 -5.99 -5.51
C THR A 191 -1.75 -6.78 -5.94
N ASN A 192 -2.84 -6.71 -5.17
CA ASN A 192 -4.13 -7.18 -5.67
C ASN A 192 -4.79 -6.04 -6.49
N MET A 193 -5.50 -6.43 -7.56
CA MET A 193 -5.94 -5.57 -8.66
C MET A 193 -6.84 -4.40 -8.23
N TYR A 194 -7.42 -4.47 -7.03
CA TYR A 194 -8.41 -3.51 -6.54
C TYR A 194 -8.00 -2.80 -5.24
N ASN A 195 -6.95 -3.27 -4.58
CA ASN A 195 -6.57 -2.84 -3.24
C ASN A 195 -5.08 -2.48 -3.10
N GLY A 196 -4.25 -2.74 -4.10
CA GLY A 196 -2.88 -2.23 -4.09
C GLY A 196 -2.88 -0.71 -4.07
N ARG A 197 -2.18 -0.11 -3.12
CA ARG A 197 -1.86 1.32 -3.15
C ARG A 197 -0.37 1.48 -3.29
N ILE A 198 0.03 2.46 -4.10
CA ILE A 198 1.42 2.87 -4.22
C ILE A 198 1.56 4.33 -3.86
N PHE A 199 2.70 4.68 -3.28
CA PHE A 199 3.10 6.05 -3.01
C PHE A 199 4.50 6.24 -3.58
N LEU A 200 4.63 7.22 -4.48
CA LEU A 200 5.82 7.42 -5.31
C LEU A 200 6.41 8.79 -4.99
N ASN A 201 7.60 8.83 -4.39
CA ASN A 201 8.35 10.06 -4.14
C ASN A 201 7.55 11.20 -3.47
N ASP A 202 6.51 10.89 -2.69
CA ASP A 202 5.71 11.88 -1.99
C ASP A 202 6.44 12.36 -0.73
N MET A 203 7.12 13.50 -0.84
CA MET A 203 7.90 14.10 0.24
C MET A 203 7.05 14.61 1.41
N SER A 204 5.72 14.68 1.27
CA SER A 204 4.83 14.96 2.40
C SER A 204 4.70 13.76 3.34
N MET A 205 5.15 12.56 2.91
CA MET A 205 5.14 11.35 3.72
C MET A 205 6.46 11.17 4.46
N PRO A 206 6.46 11.18 5.82
CA PRO A 206 7.68 10.98 6.60
C PRO A 206 8.44 9.69 6.24
N ALA A 207 7.70 8.60 5.99
CA ALA A 207 8.32 7.33 5.60
C ALA A 207 9.16 7.44 4.32
N ILE A 208 8.74 8.23 3.34
CA ILE A 208 9.48 8.43 2.07
C ILE A 208 10.63 9.41 2.28
N SER A 209 10.38 10.54 2.96
CA SER A 209 11.42 11.54 3.22
C SER A 209 12.58 10.95 4.01
N ASP A 210 12.27 10.21 5.08
CA ASP A 210 13.28 9.63 5.96
C ASP A 210 14.07 8.53 5.23
N TYR A 211 13.40 7.74 4.38
CA TYR A 211 14.06 6.72 3.56
C TYR A 211 15.01 7.34 2.55
N LYS A 212 14.61 8.43 1.87
CA LYS A 212 15.49 9.15 0.94
C LYS A 212 16.73 9.72 1.63
N MET A 213 16.56 10.35 2.80
CA MET A 213 17.70 10.88 3.55
C MET A 213 18.71 9.77 3.91
N ARG A 214 18.22 8.58 4.30
CA ARG A 214 19.11 7.45 4.59
C ARG A 214 19.82 6.89 3.36
N LEU A 215 19.19 6.93 2.18
CA LEU A 215 19.85 6.53 0.94
C LEU A 215 20.99 7.48 0.56
N GLU A 216 20.74 8.79 0.63
CA GLU A 216 21.76 9.81 0.33
C GLU A 216 22.96 9.69 1.28
N ASP A 217 22.73 9.44 2.58
CA ASP A 217 23.78 9.19 3.57
C ASP A 217 24.65 7.95 3.26
N VAL A 218 24.10 6.94 2.57
CA VAL A 218 24.83 5.73 2.18
C VAL A 218 25.66 6.01 0.93
N GLU A 219 25.08 6.68 -0.08
CA GLU A 219 25.79 7.10 -1.30
C GLU A 219 26.97 8.02 -0.95
N ASP A 220 26.77 9.02 -0.10
CA ASP A 220 27.84 9.91 0.35
C ASP A 220 28.98 9.15 1.02
N LYS A 221 28.68 8.13 1.84
CA LYS A 221 29.69 7.29 2.50
C LYS A 221 30.43 6.40 1.51
N GLU A 222 29.75 5.78 0.56
CA GLU A 222 30.41 4.98 -0.48
C GLU A 222 31.31 5.86 -1.36
N ASP A 223 30.86 7.07 -1.71
CA ASP A 223 31.65 8.07 -2.44
C ASP A 223 32.85 8.59 -1.62
N THR A 224 32.73 8.63 -0.28
CA THR A 224 33.88 8.99 0.57
C THR A 224 34.95 7.89 0.60
N PHE A 225 34.56 6.62 0.43
CA PHE A 225 35.48 5.48 0.42
C PHE A 225 35.92 5.04 -0.98
N GLY A 226 35.26 5.49 -2.05
CA GLY A 226 35.57 5.20 -3.45
C GLY A 226 35.57 6.45 -4.33
N TYR A 227 36.77 6.92 -4.72
CA TYR A 227 37.05 7.83 -5.84
C TYR A 227 35.95 8.83 -6.27
N ASN A 228 35.88 9.98 -5.57
CA ASN A 228 35.37 11.30 -6.00
C ASN A 228 34.56 11.41 -7.31
N PHE A 229 33.30 11.85 -7.22
CA PHE A 229 32.74 12.88 -8.11
C PHE A 229 31.82 13.85 -7.34
N ARG A 230 32.11 15.16 -7.39
CA ARG A 230 31.21 16.21 -6.87
C ARG A 230 30.34 16.74 -8.00
N PHE A 231 29.02 16.74 -7.80
CA PHE A 231 28.10 17.53 -8.62
C PHE A 231 27.61 18.75 -7.81
N SER A 232 27.76 19.95 -8.39
CA SER A 232 27.08 21.16 -7.91
C SER A 232 25.95 21.51 -8.88
N TYR A 233 24.75 21.77 -8.40
CA TYR A 233 23.69 22.38 -9.20
C TYR A 233 23.46 23.84 -8.79
N ARG A 234 23.11 24.70 -9.76
CA ARG A 234 22.65 26.07 -9.52
C ARG A 234 21.15 26.15 -9.72
N CYS A 235 20.43 26.70 -8.75
CA CYS A 235 19.05 27.13 -8.91
C CYS A 235 19.02 28.48 -9.63
N SER A 236 18.33 28.57 -10.76
CA SER A 236 17.94 29.86 -11.34
C SER A 236 16.60 30.27 -10.75
N GLN A 237 16.60 31.25 -9.85
CA GLN A 237 15.36 31.97 -9.55
C GLN A 237 15.08 32.94 -10.69
N GLY A 238 13.96 32.73 -11.37
CA GLY A 238 13.40 33.66 -12.35
C GLY A 238 12.66 34.78 -11.62
N SER A 239 13.01 36.00 -12.01
CA SER A 239 12.37 37.29 -11.70
C SER A 239 10.89 37.35 -12.03
#